data_AF-A0A5N5SRJ4-F1
#
_entry.id   AF-A0A5N5SRJ4-F1
#
_cell.length_a   1.000
_cell.length_b   1.000
_cell.length_c   1.000
_cell.angle_alpha   90.00
_cell.angle_beta   90.00
_cell.angle_gamma   90.00
#
_symmetry.space_group_name_H-M   'P 1'
#
loop_
_entity.id
_entity.type
_entity.pdbx_description
1 polymer ?
#
loop_
_entity_poly.entity_id
_entity_poly.type
_entity_poly.pdbx_seq_one_letter_code
_entity_poly.pdbx_strand_id
1 'polypeptide(L)'
;MKWFCSILEVFLTTDLKIFHRENPVEGGMTVMKLDQSDFNNHEVMPNLIAVVRHMVDNNITQLFSGDELPSISDLPQWMMFLKSKLENPSTKANIKLFILRLIINTEDVFGHYGNLFVVPMLNCVVDGIIGRTINYFIADLFVTILSWGEKAIPSDKNLVFEVFKFLVSCSPHTRADISKYNLSLIK
;
A
#
# COMPACT_ATOMS: atom_id res chain seq x y z
N MET A 1 -5.94 -20.26 14.54
CA MET A 1 -5.94 -18.84 14.13
C MET A 1 -5.82 -17.91 15.34
N LYS A 2 -4.68 -17.90 16.03
CA LYS A 2 -4.40 -16.94 17.14
C LYS A 2 -3.20 -16.01 16.87
N TRP A 3 -2.50 -16.21 15.76
CA TRP A 3 -1.29 -15.47 15.41
C TRP A 3 -1.57 -14.20 14.57
N PHE A 4 -2.70 -14.15 13.86
CA PHE A 4 -3.16 -12.94 13.16
C PHE A 4 -3.45 -11.78 14.13
N CYS A 5 -3.89 -12.06 15.37
CA CYS A 5 -4.13 -11.01 16.37
C CYS A 5 -2.84 -10.43 16.96
N SER A 6 -1.78 -11.21 17.18
CA SER A 6 -0.60 -10.69 17.89
C SER A 6 0.29 -9.77 17.04
N ILE A 7 0.31 -9.93 15.71
CA ILE A 7 1.07 -9.01 14.83
C ILE A 7 0.29 -7.70 14.61
N LEU A 8 -1.03 -7.80 14.46
CA LEU A 8 -1.93 -6.64 14.51
C LEU A 8 -1.85 -5.94 15.87
N GLU A 9 -1.83 -6.64 17.01
CA GLU A 9 -1.72 -6.02 18.34
C GLU A 9 -0.42 -5.23 18.52
N VAL A 10 0.72 -5.73 18.05
CA VAL A 10 2.02 -5.00 18.14
C VAL A 10 2.01 -3.71 17.30
N PHE A 11 1.36 -3.73 16.13
CA PHE A 11 1.17 -2.53 15.29
C PHE A 11 0.09 -1.58 15.84
N LEU A 12 -1.01 -2.11 16.37
CA LEU A 12 -2.13 -1.34 16.95
C LEU A 12 -1.77 -0.70 18.29
N THR A 13 -0.84 -1.27 19.07
CA THR A 13 -0.47 -0.69 20.38
C THR A 13 0.53 0.46 20.32
N THR A 14 1.20 0.68 19.19
CA THR A 14 2.31 1.64 19.14
C THR A 14 2.04 2.91 18.32
N ASP A 15 1.04 2.94 17.42
CA ASP A 15 0.79 4.14 16.61
C ASP A 15 -0.68 4.47 16.26
N LEU A 16 -1.65 3.95 17.03
CA LEU A 16 -3.08 4.27 16.81
C LEU A 16 -3.55 5.58 17.48
N LYS A 17 -2.65 6.52 17.79
CA LYS A 17 -3.05 7.83 18.36
C LYS A 17 -3.37 8.91 17.32
N ILE A 18 -3.43 8.59 16.01
CA ILE A 18 -3.73 9.60 14.98
C ILE A 18 -5.01 9.32 14.18
N PHE A 19 -5.71 8.20 14.38
CA PHE A 19 -7.05 8.00 13.78
C PHE A 19 -8.18 8.46 14.71
N HIS A 20 -8.14 9.73 15.12
CA HIS A 20 -9.36 10.40 15.56
C HIS A 20 -10.17 10.77 14.32
N ARG A 21 -11.27 10.03 14.09
CA ARG A 21 -12.35 10.44 13.20
C ARG A 21 -12.97 11.72 13.77
N GLU A 22 -12.54 12.88 13.29
CA GLU A 22 -13.33 14.11 13.44
C GLU A 22 -14.43 14.09 12.38
N ASN A 23 -15.68 14.25 12.82
CA ASN A 23 -16.81 14.46 11.92
C ASN A 23 -16.53 15.69 11.05
N PRO A 24 -16.84 15.68 9.75
CA PRO A 24 -16.61 16.84 8.91
C PRO A 24 -17.49 17.98 9.39
N VAL A 25 -16.84 19.05 9.87
CA VAL A 25 -17.48 20.34 10.09
C VAL A 25 -17.68 20.98 8.72
N GLU A 26 -18.93 21.30 8.39
CA GLU A 26 -19.33 21.92 7.12
C GLU A 26 -18.40 23.11 6.79
N GLY A 27 -17.66 23.00 5.69
CA GLY A 27 -16.83 24.08 5.13
C GLY A 27 -15.38 24.19 5.63
N GLY A 28 -14.85 23.25 6.42
CA GLY A 28 -13.48 23.29 6.93
C GLY A 28 -12.45 22.55 6.06
N MET A 29 -11.27 23.12 5.84
CA MET A 29 -10.11 22.41 5.26
C MET A 29 -9.83 21.13 6.06
N THR A 30 -9.99 19.97 5.43
CA THR A 30 -9.60 18.69 6.01
C THR A 30 -8.08 18.68 6.23
N VAL A 31 -7.64 18.82 7.48
CA VAL A 31 -6.22 18.73 7.84
C VAL A 31 -5.79 17.26 7.75
N MET A 32 -5.23 16.87 6.61
CA MET A 32 -4.65 15.53 6.44
C MET A 32 -3.28 15.47 7.13
N LYS A 33 -3.16 14.64 8.16
CA LYS A 33 -1.87 14.30 8.76
C LYS A 33 -1.27 13.13 7.98
N LEU A 34 -0.27 13.42 7.15
CA LEU A 34 0.54 12.42 6.47
C LEU A 34 1.82 12.16 7.27
N ASP A 35 2.36 10.95 7.18
CA ASP A 35 3.69 10.65 7.69
C ASP A 35 4.76 11.48 6.97
N GLN A 36 5.84 11.80 7.67
CA GLN A 36 6.95 12.58 7.14
C GLN A 36 7.80 11.72 6.20
N SER A 37 7.36 11.60 4.95
CA SER A 37 8.13 10.98 3.87
C SER A 37 8.37 11.97 2.73
N ASP A 38 9.46 11.80 1.98
CA ASP A 38 9.81 12.67 0.83
C ASP A 38 8.67 12.73 -0.20
N PHE A 39 7.93 11.63 -0.35
CA PHE A 39 6.79 11.54 -1.25
C PHE A 39 5.56 12.30 -0.73
N ASN A 40 5.31 12.29 0.58
CA ASN A 40 4.19 13.02 1.18
C ASN A 40 4.42 14.52 1.30
N ASN A 41 5.68 14.94 1.38
CA ASN A 41 6.08 16.34 1.33
C ASN A 41 5.97 16.95 -0.08
N HIS A 42 5.75 16.13 -1.11
CA HIS A 42 5.52 16.62 -2.45
C HIS A 42 4.20 17.39 -2.52
N GLU A 43 4.23 18.61 -3.07
CA GLU A 43 3.10 19.57 -3.08
C GLU A 43 1.78 18.99 -3.63
N VAL A 44 1.89 18.03 -4.55
CA VAL A 44 0.74 17.39 -5.21
C VAL A 44 0.13 16.25 -4.39
N MET A 45 0.87 15.61 -3.48
CA MET A 45 0.40 14.40 -2.78
C MET A 45 -0.87 14.65 -1.95
N PRO A 46 -0.96 15.69 -1.11
CA PRO A 46 -2.18 15.97 -0.34
C PRO A 46 -3.40 16.21 -1.24
N ASN A 47 -3.20 16.90 -2.36
CA ASN A 47 -4.26 17.18 -3.32
C ASN A 47 -4.77 15.91 -4.02
N LEU A 48 -3.87 14.99 -4.38
CA LEU A 48 -4.27 13.71 -4.98
C LEU A 48 -5.06 12.85 -4.00
N ILE A 49 -4.63 12.76 -2.75
CA ILE A 49 -5.38 12.04 -1.70
C ILE A 49 -6.76 12.69 -1.51
N ALA A 50 -6.83 14.01 -1.47
CA ALA A 50 -8.09 14.74 -1.38
C ALA A 50 -9.02 14.45 -2.56
N VAL A 51 -8.50 14.41 -3.79
CA VAL A 51 -9.29 14.06 -4.98
C VAL A 51 -9.79 12.61 -4.90
N VAL A 52 -8.94 11.65 -4.53
CA VAL A 52 -9.34 10.25 -4.36
C VAL A 52 -10.45 10.11 -3.33
N ARG A 53 -10.29 10.72 -2.15
CA ARG A 53 -11.31 10.70 -1.09
C ARG A 53 -12.59 11.39 -1.51
N HIS A 54 -12.49 12.58 -2.11
CA HIS A 54 -13.66 13.32 -2.61
C HIS A 54 -14.45 12.50 -3.63
N MET A 55 -13.78 11.75 -4.52
CA MET A 55 -14.46 10.89 -5.49
C MET A 55 -15.25 9.76 -4.83
N VAL A 56 -14.73 9.18 -3.75
CA VAL A 56 -15.40 8.13 -2.98
C VAL A 56 -16.53 8.70 -2.13
N ASP A 57 -16.25 9.73 -1.34
CA ASP A 57 -17.20 10.35 -0.40
C ASP A 57 -18.44 10.93 -1.11
N ASN A 58 -18.26 11.44 -2.33
CA ASN A 58 -19.35 12.00 -3.15
C ASN A 58 -19.94 10.99 -4.14
N ASN A 59 -19.61 9.69 -4.02
CA ASN A 59 -20.11 8.63 -4.91
C ASN A 59 -19.85 8.88 -6.41
N ILE A 60 -18.82 9.65 -6.76
CA ILE A 60 -18.35 9.81 -8.15
C ILE A 60 -17.75 8.48 -8.62
N THR A 61 -17.05 7.79 -7.72
CA THR A 61 -16.57 6.41 -7.92
C THR A 61 -17.26 5.52 -6.89
N GLN A 62 -18.06 4.56 -7.36
CA GLN A 62 -18.65 3.54 -6.50
C GLN A 62 -17.63 2.44 -6.24
N LEU A 63 -17.30 2.22 -4.97
CA LEU A 63 -16.38 1.16 -4.58
C LEU A 63 -17.04 -0.20 -4.76
N PHE A 64 -16.27 -1.15 -5.26
CA PHE A 64 -16.72 -2.52 -5.42
C PHE A 64 -17.13 -3.10 -4.05
N SER A 65 -18.38 -3.55 -3.95
CA SER A 65 -19.01 -3.98 -2.70
C SER A 65 -19.57 -5.41 -2.76
N GLY A 66 -19.17 -6.19 -3.77
CA GLY A 66 -19.61 -7.58 -3.94
C GLY A 66 -18.86 -8.57 -3.05
N ASP A 67 -19.46 -9.74 -2.84
CA ASP A 67 -18.83 -10.89 -2.16
C ASP A 67 -17.79 -11.60 -3.05
N GLU A 68 -17.83 -11.36 -4.37
CA GLU A 68 -16.88 -11.88 -5.34
C GLU A 68 -15.61 -11.02 -5.41
N LEU A 69 -14.51 -11.55 -5.97
CA LEU A 69 -13.33 -10.73 -6.22
C LEU A 69 -13.57 -9.82 -7.44
N PRO A 70 -13.19 -8.53 -7.37
CA PRO A 70 -13.41 -7.62 -8.48
C PRO A 70 -12.56 -8.01 -9.69
N SER A 71 -13.14 -7.78 -10.86
CA SER A 71 -12.50 -7.97 -12.15
C SER A 71 -11.97 -6.64 -12.72
N ILE A 72 -11.17 -6.73 -13.79
CA ILE A 72 -10.62 -5.54 -14.45
C ILE A 72 -11.72 -4.60 -14.97
N SER A 73 -12.90 -5.13 -15.36
CA SER A 73 -14.04 -4.31 -15.79
C SER A 73 -14.71 -3.54 -14.67
N ASP A 74 -14.54 -3.96 -13.41
CA ASP A 74 -15.08 -3.27 -12.24
C ASP A 74 -14.19 -2.10 -11.80
N LEU A 75 -13.00 -1.98 -12.40
CA LEU A 75 -12.02 -0.97 -12.05
C LEU A 75 -12.38 0.39 -12.69
N PRO A 76 -12.48 1.47 -11.90
CA PRO A 76 -12.64 2.82 -12.43
C PRO A 76 -11.51 3.17 -13.42
N GLN A 77 -11.83 3.93 -14.47
CA GLN A 77 -10.85 4.27 -15.52
C GLN A 77 -9.58 4.94 -14.98
N TRP A 78 -9.70 5.78 -13.96
CA TRP A 78 -8.55 6.43 -13.33
C TRP A 78 -7.66 5.44 -12.57
N MET A 79 -8.24 4.42 -11.91
CA MET A 79 -7.48 3.34 -11.26
C MET A 79 -6.83 2.42 -12.29
N MET A 80 -7.52 2.13 -13.39
CA MET A 80 -6.95 1.37 -14.51
C MET A 80 -5.74 2.08 -15.11
N PHE A 81 -5.81 3.41 -15.25
CA PHE A 81 -4.67 4.21 -15.67
C PHE A 81 -3.48 4.07 -14.69
N LEU A 82 -3.70 4.21 -13.37
CA LEU A 82 -2.64 4.05 -12.37
C LEU A 82 -2.02 2.65 -12.42
N LYS A 83 -2.86 1.60 -12.48
CA LYS A 83 -2.41 0.20 -12.63
C LYS A 83 -1.55 0.02 -13.88
N SER A 84 -1.99 0.56 -15.02
CA SER A 84 -1.24 0.48 -16.28
C SER A 84 0.15 1.12 -16.19
N LYS A 85 0.30 2.19 -15.38
CA LYS A 85 1.61 2.84 -15.16
C LYS A 85 2.53 1.98 -14.30
N LEU A 86 2.01 1.27 -13.30
CA LEU A 86 2.79 0.32 -12.48
C LEU A 86 3.29 -0.86 -13.32
N GLU A 87 2.43 -1.41 -14.17
CA GLU A 87 2.74 -2.58 -15.00
C GLU A 87 3.65 -2.25 -16.18
N ASN A 88 3.62 -1.02 -16.69
CA ASN A 88 4.44 -0.64 -17.84
C ASN A 88 5.94 -0.58 -17.46
N PRO A 89 6.81 -1.40 -18.08
CA PRO A 89 8.24 -1.41 -17.78
C PRO A 89 8.95 -0.11 -18.20
N SER A 90 8.39 0.63 -19.15
CA SER A 90 8.93 1.92 -19.60
C SER A 90 8.57 3.09 -18.67
N THR A 91 7.69 2.89 -17.69
CA THR A 91 7.38 3.91 -16.69
C THR A 91 8.59 4.13 -15.77
N LYS A 92 9.02 5.38 -15.62
CA LYS A 92 10.15 5.75 -14.74
C LYS A 92 9.89 5.32 -13.28
N ALA A 93 10.94 4.85 -12.61
CA ALA A 93 10.89 4.41 -11.21
C ALA A 93 10.19 5.41 -10.28
N ASN A 94 10.53 6.70 -10.36
CA ASN A 94 9.93 7.74 -9.51
C ASN A 94 8.42 7.87 -9.68
N ILE A 95 7.89 7.65 -10.89
CA ILE A 95 6.44 7.68 -11.13
C ILE A 95 5.79 6.48 -10.46
N LYS A 96 6.38 5.29 -10.57
CA LYS A 96 5.86 4.09 -9.91
C LYS A 96 5.89 4.25 -8.39
N LEU A 97 6.98 4.75 -7.82
CA LEU A 97 7.10 5.03 -6.38
C LEU A 97 6.05 6.03 -5.89
N PHE A 98 5.82 7.08 -6.66
CA PHE A 98 4.81 8.08 -6.33
C PHE A 98 3.39 7.49 -6.35
N ILE A 99 3.06 6.66 -7.34
CA ILE A 99 1.77 5.94 -7.41
C ILE A 99 1.64 4.96 -6.25
N LEU A 100 2.69 4.19 -5.94
CA LEU A 100 2.68 3.27 -4.80
C LEU A 100 2.45 3.99 -3.48
N ARG A 101 3.06 5.16 -3.26
CA ARG A 101 2.81 5.97 -2.05
C ARG A 101 1.37 6.48 -2.01
N LEU A 102 0.80 6.91 -3.13
CA LEU A 102 -0.62 7.28 -3.20
C LEU A 102 -1.52 6.12 -2.79
N ILE A 103 -1.24 4.90 -3.28
CA ILE A 103 -1.97 3.67 -2.91
C ILE A 103 -1.87 3.40 -1.40
N ILE A 104 -0.66 3.45 -0.84
CA ILE A 104 -0.42 3.27 0.61
C ILE A 104 -1.23 4.29 1.43
N ASN A 105 -1.23 5.56 1.02
CA ASN A 105 -1.97 6.63 1.72
C ASN A 105 -3.50 6.54 1.60
N THR A 106 -4.00 5.72 0.67
CA THR A 106 -5.43 5.50 0.40
C THR A 106 -5.76 4.01 0.38
N GLU A 107 -5.10 3.25 1.26
CA GLU A 107 -5.20 1.79 1.31
C GLU A 107 -6.63 1.27 1.49
N ASP A 108 -7.49 2.05 2.15
CA ASP A 108 -8.90 1.76 2.38
C ASP A 108 -9.70 1.78 1.08
N VAL A 109 -9.37 2.71 0.17
CA VAL A 109 -9.98 2.81 -1.16
C VAL A 109 -9.48 1.68 -2.05
N PHE A 110 -8.16 1.50 -2.14
CA PHE A 110 -7.55 0.48 -3.01
C PHE A 110 -7.78 -0.95 -2.52
N GLY A 111 -8.02 -1.15 -1.22
CA GLY A 111 -8.30 -2.47 -0.64
C GLY A 111 -9.55 -3.14 -1.21
N HIS A 112 -10.52 -2.37 -1.72
CA HIS A 112 -11.68 -2.91 -2.43
C HIS A 112 -11.31 -3.60 -3.75
N TYR A 113 -10.11 -3.33 -4.27
CA TYR A 113 -9.56 -3.85 -5.53
C TYR A 113 -8.20 -4.54 -5.32
N GLY A 114 -7.89 -4.95 -4.08
CA GLY A 114 -6.55 -5.41 -3.68
C GLY A 114 -5.98 -6.51 -4.58
N ASN A 115 -6.78 -7.51 -4.96
CA ASN A 115 -6.39 -8.61 -5.86
C ASN A 115 -5.80 -8.13 -7.20
N LEU A 116 -6.23 -6.97 -7.71
CA LEU A 116 -5.78 -6.41 -8.99
C LEU A 116 -4.48 -5.59 -8.87
N PHE A 117 -4.13 -5.14 -7.67
CA PHE A 117 -2.97 -4.27 -7.42
C PHE A 117 -1.78 -5.00 -6.78
N VAL A 118 -2.00 -6.09 -6.06
CA VAL A 118 -0.92 -6.82 -5.36
C VAL A 118 0.18 -7.27 -6.32
N VAL A 119 -0.18 -7.89 -7.45
CA VAL A 119 0.82 -8.38 -8.41
C VAL A 119 1.68 -7.22 -8.97
N PRO A 120 1.10 -6.12 -9.50
CA PRO A 120 1.88 -4.94 -9.89
C PRO A 120 2.77 -4.36 -8.78
N MET A 121 2.30 -4.33 -7.53
CA MET A 121 3.06 -3.84 -6.38
C MET A 121 4.26 -4.74 -6.06
N LEU A 122 4.05 -6.07 -6.05
CA LEU A 122 5.11 -7.05 -5.83
C LEU A 122 6.16 -7.05 -6.95
N ASN A 123 5.74 -6.86 -8.21
CA ASN A 123 6.68 -6.70 -9.32
C ASN A 123 7.61 -5.50 -9.11
N CYS A 124 7.12 -4.39 -8.56
CA CYS A 124 7.98 -3.24 -8.24
C CYS A 124 9.04 -3.57 -7.18
N VAL A 125 8.75 -4.50 -6.26
CA VAL A 125 9.74 -5.01 -5.29
C VAL A 125 10.82 -5.82 -6.00
N VAL A 126 10.41 -6.81 -6.81
CA VAL A 126 11.33 -7.71 -7.52
C VAL A 126 12.20 -6.98 -8.54
N ASP A 127 11.63 -5.99 -9.24
CA ASP A 127 12.36 -5.13 -10.17
C ASP A 127 13.39 -4.22 -9.47
N GLY A 128 13.41 -4.19 -8.13
CA GLY A 128 14.30 -3.35 -7.32
C GLY A 128 13.99 -1.85 -7.44
N ILE A 129 12.80 -1.49 -7.93
CA ILE A 129 12.35 -0.10 -8.12
C ILE A 129 12.23 0.61 -6.77
N ILE A 130 11.84 -0.14 -5.74
CA ILE A 130 11.63 0.33 -4.37
C ILE A 130 12.91 0.27 -3.53
N GLY A 131 14.03 -0.08 -4.14
CA GLY A 131 15.33 -0.22 -3.49
C GLY A 131 15.78 -1.67 -3.40
N ARG A 132 17.03 -1.86 -2.97
CA ARG A 132 17.71 -3.16 -2.88
C ARG A 132 17.95 -3.65 -1.45
N THR A 133 17.38 -2.95 -0.47
CA THR A 133 17.43 -3.27 0.96
C THR A 133 16.06 -3.01 1.56
N ILE A 134 15.72 -3.67 2.67
CA ILE A 134 14.45 -3.39 3.38
C ILE A 134 14.53 -1.96 3.93
N ASN A 135 13.74 -1.07 3.34
CA ASN A 135 13.57 0.32 3.76
C ASN A 135 12.14 0.53 4.28
N TYR A 136 11.87 1.71 4.85
CA TYR A 136 10.55 2.06 5.38
C TYR A 136 9.46 1.91 4.31
N PHE A 137 9.74 2.26 3.05
CA PHE A 137 8.78 2.14 1.96
C PHE A 137 8.37 0.70 1.70
N ILE A 138 9.34 -0.23 1.67
CA ILE A 138 9.07 -1.66 1.52
C ILE A 138 8.24 -2.18 2.70
N ALA A 139 8.54 -1.74 3.92
CA ALA A 139 7.75 -2.10 5.09
C ALA A 139 6.30 -1.61 4.97
N ASP A 140 6.08 -0.33 4.65
CA ASP A 140 4.74 0.25 4.45
C ASP A 140 3.95 -0.50 3.36
N LEU A 141 4.62 -0.85 2.26
CA LEU A 141 4.03 -1.60 1.16
C LEU A 141 3.52 -2.98 1.62
N PHE A 142 4.35 -3.72 2.38
CA PHE A 142 3.94 -5.03 2.88
C PHE A 142 2.85 -4.93 3.94
N VAL A 143 2.91 -3.94 4.84
CA VAL A 143 1.82 -3.67 5.79
C VAL A 143 0.50 -3.43 5.05
N THR A 144 0.53 -2.62 3.99
CA THR A 144 -0.64 -2.34 3.14
C THR A 144 -1.16 -3.60 2.45
N ILE A 145 -0.28 -4.39 1.82
CA ILE A 145 -0.70 -5.63 1.14
C ILE A 145 -1.30 -6.64 2.13
N LEU A 146 -0.70 -6.78 3.31
CA LEU A 146 -1.16 -7.70 4.34
C LEU A 146 -2.46 -7.23 5.01
N SER A 147 -2.70 -5.92 5.11
CA SER A 147 -3.93 -5.36 5.67
C SER A 147 -5.18 -5.72 4.85
N TRP A 148 -5.01 -5.97 3.54
CA TRP A 148 -6.08 -6.40 2.64
C TRP A 148 -6.49 -7.88 2.78
N GLY A 149 -5.66 -8.70 3.43
CA GLY A 149 -5.98 -10.09 3.78
C GLY A 149 -6.39 -10.97 2.58
N GLU A 150 -7.47 -11.74 2.75
CA GLU A 150 -7.94 -12.72 1.75
C GLU A 150 -8.37 -12.10 0.40
N LYS A 151 -8.67 -10.79 0.38
CA LYS A 151 -9.05 -10.05 -0.83
C LYS A 151 -7.87 -9.77 -1.77
N ALA A 152 -6.65 -10.05 -1.34
CA ALA A 152 -5.41 -9.61 -1.97
C ALA A 152 -4.39 -10.73 -2.15
N ILE A 153 -4.83 -11.99 -2.18
CA ILE A 153 -3.93 -13.13 -2.32
C ILE A 153 -3.31 -13.13 -3.73
N PRO A 154 -1.98 -12.99 -3.87
CA PRO A 154 -1.32 -13.05 -5.17
C PRO A 154 -1.48 -14.43 -5.80
N SER A 155 -1.92 -14.48 -7.06
CA SER A 155 -2.10 -15.72 -7.81
C SER A 155 -0.79 -16.33 -8.31
N ASP A 156 0.23 -15.50 -8.55
CA ASP A 156 1.53 -15.92 -9.06
C ASP A 156 2.46 -16.38 -7.93
N LYS A 157 2.56 -17.70 -7.76
CA LYS A 157 3.44 -18.33 -6.77
C LYS A 157 4.93 -18.08 -7.03
N ASN A 158 5.34 -17.93 -8.30
CA ASN A 158 6.74 -17.67 -8.63
C ASN A 158 7.10 -16.25 -8.21
N LEU A 159 6.23 -15.27 -8.47
CA LEU A 159 6.42 -13.90 -8.02
C LEU A 159 6.53 -13.81 -6.50
N VAL A 160 5.64 -14.48 -5.78
CA VAL A 160 5.69 -14.56 -4.30
C VAL A 160 7.02 -15.14 -3.83
N PHE A 161 7.51 -16.19 -4.50
CA PHE A 161 8.79 -16.80 -4.17
C PHE A 161 9.99 -15.88 -4.45
N GLU A 162 9.97 -15.12 -5.54
CA GLU A 162 11.01 -14.13 -5.85
C GLU A 162 11.01 -12.98 -4.83
N VAL A 163 9.83 -12.52 -4.41
CA VAL A 163 9.70 -11.54 -3.31
C VAL A 163 10.26 -12.12 -2.01
N PHE A 164 9.95 -13.37 -1.69
CA PHE A 164 10.48 -14.02 -0.50
C PHE A 164 12.01 -14.12 -0.54
N LYS A 165 12.61 -14.52 -1.68
CA LYS A 165 14.07 -14.50 -1.86
C LYS A 165 14.65 -13.11 -1.66
N PHE A 166 14.04 -12.09 -2.26
CA PHE A 166 14.44 -10.71 -2.09
C PHE A 166 14.46 -10.33 -0.60
N LEU A 167 13.37 -10.58 0.13
CA LEU A 167 13.28 -10.28 1.56
C LEU A 167 14.34 -11.01 2.39
N VAL A 168 14.53 -12.31 2.16
CA VAL A 168 15.53 -13.11 2.87
C VAL A 168 16.94 -12.60 2.59
N SER A 169 17.26 -12.26 1.33
CA SER A 169 18.57 -11.71 0.97
C SER A 169 18.82 -10.31 1.56
N CYS A 170 17.76 -9.53 1.80
CA CYS A 170 17.84 -8.18 2.37
C CYS A 170 17.72 -8.15 3.90
N SER A 171 17.42 -9.29 4.54
CA SER A 171 17.21 -9.40 5.99
C SER A 171 18.47 -9.16 6.84
N PRO A 172 19.66 -9.64 6.45
CA PRO A 172 20.88 -9.42 7.22
C PRO A 172 21.20 -7.93 7.32
N HIS A 173 21.43 -7.45 8.53
CA HIS A 173 21.82 -6.07 8.79
C HIS A 173 22.92 -6.04 9.86
N THR A 174 23.84 -5.08 9.77
CA THR A 174 24.95 -4.92 10.73
C THR A 174 24.46 -4.70 12.17
N ARG A 175 23.30 -4.05 12.31
CA ARG A 175 22.60 -3.90 13.58
C ARG A 175 21.62 -5.04 13.84
N ALA A 176 21.78 -5.71 14.98
CA ALA A 176 21.01 -6.89 15.37
C ALA A 176 19.51 -6.61 15.62
N ASP A 177 19.15 -5.43 16.11
CA ASP A 177 17.77 -4.99 16.30
C ASP A 177 17.01 -4.86 14.97
N ILE A 178 17.65 -4.24 13.97
CA ILE A 178 17.10 -4.12 12.60
C ILE A 178 17.00 -5.49 11.93
N SER A 179 18.02 -6.35 12.09
CA SER A 179 17.95 -7.71 11.55
C SER A 179 16.80 -8.52 12.19
N LYS A 180 16.59 -8.38 13.50
CA LYS A 180 15.44 -8.99 14.20
C LYS A 180 14.10 -8.46 13.69
N TYR A 181 14.01 -7.14 13.45
CA TYR A 181 12.83 -6.52 12.84
C TYR A 181 12.57 -7.05 11.42
N ASN A 182 13.59 -7.09 10.56
CA ASN A 182 13.48 -7.63 9.21
C ASN A 182 13.01 -9.09 9.20
N LEU A 183 13.54 -9.92 10.11
CA LEU A 183 13.08 -11.30 10.27
C LEU A 183 11.64 -11.39 10.79
N SER A 184 11.19 -10.43 11.60
CA SER A 184 9.80 -10.37 12.05
C SER A 184 8.82 -10.02 10.93
N LEU A 185 9.24 -9.23 9.94
CA LEU A 185 8.44 -8.94 8.73
C LEU A 185 8.26 -10.18 7.84
N ILE A 186 9.20 -11.13 7.88
CA ILE A 186 9.19 -12.34 7.05
C ILE A 186 8.36 -13.47 7.68
N LYS A 187 8.14 -13.42 9.00
CA LYS A 187 7.54 -14.49 9.80
C LYS A 187 6.01 -14.46 9.77
#